data_AF-A0A3N6ZG20-F1
#
_entry.id   AF-A0A3N6ZG20-F1
#
_cell.length_a   1.000
_cell.length_b   1.000
_cell.length_c   1.000
_cell.angle_alpha   90.00
_cell.angle_beta   90.00
_cell.angle_gamma   90.00
#
_symmetry.space_group_name_H-M   'P 1'
#
loop_
_entity.id
_entity.type
_entity.pdbx_description
1 polymer ?
#
loop_
_entity_poly.entity_id
_entity_poly.type
_entity_poly.pdbx_seq_one_letter_code
_entity_poly.pdbx_strand_id
1 'polypeptide(L)'
;MTPASRTAATKSSKSAKILYQPVGLVSSIIAGLVASAVFKQVWKRVSPNTEGDPPTPLQSEFPFKEILLAAVIQGAIFSGVRAIVQRQGARAFAKATGEWPGK
;
A
#
# COMPACT_ATOMS: atom_id res chain seq x y z
N MET A 1 50.75 9.32 9.57
CA MET A 1 50.27 10.16 8.45
C MET A 1 48.78 9.89 8.29
N THR A 2 47.97 10.84 8.78
CA THR A 2 46.54 11.19 8.56
C THR A 2 45.46 10.11 8.28
N PRO A 3 44.28 10.17 8.94
CA PRO A 3 43.21 9.14 8.94
C PRO A 3 42.12 9.36 7.88
N ALA A 4 41.27 8.35 7.59
CA ALA A 4 40.08 8.52 6.74
C ALA A 4 38.79 7.92 7.36
N SER A 5 38.02 8.82 7.98
CA SER A 5 36.56 9.00 7.91
C SER A 5 35.60 7.84 8.22
N ARG A 6 35.04 7.86 9.46
CA ARG A 6 33.72 7.26 9.79
C ARG A 6 32.61 8.01 9.05
N THR A 7 31.87 7.33 8.18
CA THR A 7 30.58 7.84 7.70
C THR A 7 29.54 7.58 8.79
N ALA A 8 29.27 8.61 9.58
CA ALA A 8 28.20 8.60 10.57
C ALA A 8 26.85 8.38 9.87
N ALA A 9 26.25 7.21 10.07
CA ALA A 9 24.84 7.00 9.81
C ALA A 9 24.05 7.91 10.75
N THR A 10 23.56 9.05 10.24
CA THR A 10 22.81 10.04 11.00
C THR A 10 21.53 9.41 11.54
N LYS A 11 21.48 9.10 12.84
CA LYS A 11 20.25 8.71 13.55
C LYS A 11 19.26 9.89 13.47
N SER A 12 18.24 9.78 12.62
CA SER A 12 17.10 10.70 12.62
C SER A 12 16.46 10.72 14.02
N SER A 13 16.39 11.90 14.63
CA SER A 13 15.84 12.10 15.97
C SER A 13 14.34 11.75 16.02
N LYS A 14 13.88 11.21 17.16
CA LYS A 14 12.49 10.75 17.34
C LYS A 14 11.45 11.83 17.05
N SER A 15 11.80 13.11 17.22
CA SER A 15 10.94 14.26 16.95
C SER A 15 10.65 14.45 15.45
N ALA A 16 11.61 14.19 14.57
CA ALA A 16 11.41 14.22 13.12
C ALA A 16 10.49 13.07 12.65
N LYS A 17 10.57 11.91 13.32
CA LYS A 17 9.67 10.77 13.09
C LYS A 17 8.23 11.09 13.49
N ILE A 18 8.01 11.68 14.66
CA ILE A 18 6.68 12.03 15.17
C ILE A 18 6.01 13.12 14.33
N LEU A 19 6.78 14.09 13.81
CA LEU A 19 6.24 15.18 13.00
C LEU A 19 5.84 14.74 11.58
N TYR A 20 6.51 13.73 11.00
CA TYR A 20 6.17 13.16 9.68
C TYR A 20 5.27 11.90 9.75
N GLN A 21 5.14 11.28 10.91
CA GLN A 21 4.26 10.12 11.14
C GLN A 21 2.79 10.35 10.73
N PRO A 22 2.15 11.50 11.02
CA PRO A 22 0.74 11.69 10.71
C PRO A 22 0.47 11.71 9.20
N VAL A 23 1.39 12.25 8.39
CA VAL A 23 1.23 12.29 6.93
C VAL A 23 1.27 10.88 6.34
N GLY A 24 2.19 10.04 6.82
CA GLY A 24 2.27 8.64 6.41
C GLY A 24 1.02 7.83 6.81
N LEU A 25 0.49 8.08 8.00
CA LEU A 25 -0.73 7.42 8.48
C LEU A 25 -1.96 7.85 7.66
N VAL A 26 -2.18 9.15 7.50
CA VAL A 26 -3.33 9.70 6.74
C VAL A 26 -3.28 9.21 5.29
N SER A 27 -2.10 9.23 4.67
CA SER A 27 -1.92 8.71 3.31
C SER A 27 -2.23 7.22 3.21
N SER A 28 -1.87 6.44 4.24
CA SER A 28 -2.16 5.00 4.31
C SER A 28 -3.65 4.72 4.44
N ILE A 29 -4.37 5.53 5.24
CA ILE A 29 -5.83 5.42 5.39
C ILE A 29 -6.50 5.73 4.05
N ILE A 30 -6.14 6.83 3.39
CA ILE A 30 -6.70 7.21 2.09
C ILE A 30 -6.45 6.12 1.05
N ALA A 31 -5.23 5.59 0.98
CA ALA A 31 -4.89 4.49 0.08
C ALA A 31 -5.71 3.23 0.38
N GLY A 32 -5.92 2.89 1.66
CA GLY A 32 -6.74 1.77 2.09
C GLY A 32 -8.21 1.92 1.70
N LEU A 33 -8.77 3.13 1.82
CA LEU A 33 -10.15 3.43 1.41
C LEU A 33 -10.33 3.30 -0.10
N VAL A 34 -9.39 3.85 -0.88
CA VAL A 34 -9.41 3.74 -2.35
C VAL A 34 -9.29 2.28 -2.78
N ALA A 35 -8.36 1.52 -2.21
CA ALA A 35 -8.19 0.10 -2.54
C ALA A 35 -9.44 -0.71 -2.19
N SER A 36 -10.08 -0.44 -1.05
CA SER A 36 -11.33 -1.11 -0.63
C SER A 36 -12.48 -0.83 -1.59
N ALA A 37 -12.65 0.43 -2.03
CA ALA A 37 -13.69 0.81 -2.98
C ALA A 37 -13.49 0.13 -4.35
N VAL A 38 -12.24 0.10 -4.85
CA VAL A 38 -11.90 -0.59 -6.10
C VAL A 38 -12.16 -2.09 -5.98
N PHE A 39 -11.78 -2.71 -4.86
CA PHE A 39 -12.04 -4.12 -4.61
C PHE A 39 -13.52 -4.47 -4.65
N LYS A 40 -14.37 -3.72 -3.92
CA LYS A 40 -15.82 -3.92 -3.96
C LYS A 40 -16.38 -3.81 -5.38
N GLN A 41 -15.90 -2.83 -6.14
CA GLN A 41 -16.37 -2.57 -7.50
C GLN A 41 -15.92 -3.63 -8.52
N VAL A 42 -14.73 -4.20 -8.33
CA VAL A 42 -14.25 -5.36 -9.11
C VAL A 42 -15.01 -6.60 -8.71
N TRP A 43 -15.18 -6.87 -7.41
CA TRP A 43 -15.88 -8.04 -6.89
C TRP A 43 -17.31 -8.15 -7.41
N LYS A 44 -18.07 -7.05 -7.39
CA LYS A 44 -19.42 -6.98 -7.97
C LYS A 44 -19.49 -7.39 -9.44
N ARG A 45 -18.40 -7.23 -10.20
CA ARG A 45 -18.33 -7.63 -11.62
C ARG A 45 -17.95 -9.10 -11.80
N VAL A 46 -17.04 -9.62 -10.97
CA VAL A 46 -16.59 -11.03 -11.09
C VAL A 46 -17.53 -12.01 -10.41
N SER A 47 -18.32 -11.57 -9.41
CA SER A 47 -19.30 -12.41 -8.72
C SER A 47 -20.72 -11.86 -8.85
N PRO A 48 -21.30 -11.81 -10.07
CA PRO A 48 -22.67 -11.30 -10.27
C PRO A 48 -23.74 -12.18 -9.62
N ASN A 49 -23.42 -13.44 -9.28
CA ASN A 49 -24.33 -14.39 -8.65
C ASN A 49 -24.20 -14.46 -7.12
N THR A 50 -23.21 -13.77 -6.54
CA THR A 50 -23.04 -13.68 -5.07
C THR A 50 -23.69 -12.37 -4.63
N GLU A 51 -24.83 -12.46 -3.96
CA GLU A 51 -25.57 -11.30 -3.49
C GLU A 51 -24.84 -10.67 -2.29
N GLY A 52 -23.89 -9.75 -2.54
CA GLY A 52 -23.29 -8.96 -1.46
C GLY A 52 -21.80 -8.63 -1.57
N ASP A 53 -21.23 -8.27 -0.41
CA ASP A 53 -19.81 -8.02 -0.22
C ASP A 53 -18.98 -9.32 -0.42
N PRO A 54 -17.69 -9.21 -0.75
CA PRO A 54 -16.80 -10.35 -0.92
C PRO A 54 -16.76 -11.28 0.30
N PRO A 55 -16.63 -12.61 0.09
CA PRO A 55 -16.64 -13.58 1.16
C PRO A 55 -15.45 -13.35 2.09
N THR A 56 -15.71 -13.42 3.39
CA THR A 56 -14.67 -13.27 4.40
C THR A 56 -14.12 -14.63 4.82
N PRO A 57 -12.84 -14.72 5.25
CA PRO A 57 -12.20 -16.00 5.57
C PRO A 57 -12.89 -16.84 6.66
N LEU A 58 -13.76 -16.21 7.45
CA LEU A 58 -14.43 -16.82 8.60
C LEU A 58 -15.84 -17.31 8.28
N GLN A 59 -16.36 -17.05 7.07
CA GLN A 59 -17.70 -17.48 6.68
C GLN A 59 -17.66 -18.94 6.20
N SER A 60 -18.34 -19.82 6.93
CA SER A 60 -18.42 -21.26 6.63
C SER A 60 -19.35 -21.60 5.47
N GLU A 61 -20.23 -20.67 5.09
CA GLU A 61 -21.19 -20.83 4.00
C GLU A 61 -20.53 -20.78 2.61
N PHE A 62 -19.34 -20.19 2.50
CA PHE A 62 -18.62 -20.08 1.24
C PHE A 62 -17.61 -21.21 1.05
N PRO A 63 -17.53 -21.81 -0.15
CA PRO A 63 -16.55 -22.82 -0.44
C PRO A 63 -15.14 -22.21 -0.44
N PHE A 64 -14.14 -22.96 0.05
CA PHE A 64 -12.75 -22.50 0.19
C PHE A 64 -12.17 -21.90 -1.10
N LYS A 65 -12.54 -22.45 -2.28
CA LYS A 65 -12.12 -21.94 -3.59
C LYS A 65 -12.56 -20.49 -3.85
N GLU A 66 -13.74 -20.11 -3.37
CA GLU A 66 -14.30 -18.77 -3.56
C GLU A 66 -13.65 -17.77 -2.59
N ILE A 67 -13.39 -18.18 -1.35
CA ILE A 67 -12.61 -17.42 -0.37
C ILE A 67 -11.20 -17.15 -0.92
N LEU A 68 -10.54 -18.17 -1.47
CA LEU A 68 -9.20 -18.04 -2.05
C LEU A 68 -9.21 -17.09 -3.25
N LEU A 69 -10.21 -17.19 -4.14
CA LEU A 69 -10.36 -16.29 -5.28
C LEU A 69 -10.54 -14.84 -4.82
N ALA A 70 -11.39 -14.60 -3.81
CA ALA A 70 -11.57 -13.27 -3.22
C ALA A 70 -10.26 -12.71 -2.66
N ALA A 71 -9.52 -13.52 -1.91
CA ALA A 71 -8.23 -13.12 -1.33
C ALA A 71 -7.20 -12.77 -2.40
N VAL A 72 -7.11 -13.55 -3.49
CA VAL A 72 -6.20 -13.29 -4.61
C VAL A 72 -6.55 -11.97 -5.30
N ILE A 73 -7.83 -11.74 -5.60
CA ILE A 73 -8.29 -10.49 -6.24
C ILE A 73 -8.00 -9.29 -5.33
N GLN A 74 -8.28 -9.41 -4.04
CA GLN A 74 -7.99 -8.37 -3.06
C GLN A 74 -6.49 -8.06 -3.00
N GLY A 75 -5.64 -9.09 -2.95
CA GLY A 75 -4.19 -8.94 -2.95
C GLY A 75 -3.65 -8.29 -4.24
N ALA A 76 -4.18 -8.66 -5.40
CA ALA A 76 -3.82 -8.08 -6.69
C ALA A 76 -4.17 -6.59 -6.77
N ILE A 77 -5.36 -6.20 -6.31
CA ILE A 77 -5.79 -4.80 -6.30
C ILE A 77 -4.94 -3.98 -5.33
N PHE A 78 -4.71 -4.48 -4.11
CA PHE A 78 -3.94 -3.76 -3.10
C PHE A 78 -2.49 -3.55 -3.55
N SER A 79 -1.85 -4.60 -4.09
CA SER A 79 -0.50 -4.50 -4.64
C SER A 79 -0.43 -3.57 -5.85
N GLY A 80 -1.44 -3.59 -6.73
CA GLY A 80 -1.56 -2.67 -7.88
C GLY A 80 -1.64 -1.21 -7.45
N VAL A 81 -2.56 -0.88 -6.53
CA VAL A 81 -2.69 0.48 -5.98
C VAL A 81 -1.39 0.92 -5.32
N ARG A 82 -0.78 0.06 -4.50
CA ARG A 82 0.51 0.35 -3.85
C ARG A 82 1.62 0.61 -4.86
N ALA A 83 1.69 -0.16 -5.95
CA ALA A 83 2.69 0.03 -7.00
C ALA A 83 2.52 1.38 -7.71
N ILE A 84 1.27 1.76 -8.02
CA ILE A 84 0.94 3.06 -8.62
C ILE A 84 1.36 4.19 -7.68
N VAL A 85 0.96 4.13 -6.41
CA VAL A 85 1.31 5.16 -5.41
C VAL A 85 2.83 5.28 -5.25
N GLN A 86 3.55 4.17 -5.15
CA GLN A 86 5.01 4.19 -5.06
C GLN A 86 5.65 4.82 -6.30
N ARG A 87 5.14 4.52 -7.50
CA ARG A 87 5.67 5.07 -8.74
C ARG A 87 5.40 6.57 -8.87
N GLN A 88 4.20 7.02 -8.54
CA GLN A 88 3.85 8.44 -8.58
C GLN A 88 4.57 9.22 -7.48
N GLY A 89 4.68 8.66 -6.28
CA GLY A 89 5.47 9.22 -5.18
C GLY A 89 6.94 9.36 -5.55
N ALA A 90 7.53 8.35 -6.19
CA ALA A 90 8.91 8.40 -6.67
C ALA A 90 9.11 9.50 -7.73
N ARG A 91 8.17 9.65 -8.67
CA ARG A 91 8.18 10.75 -9.65
C ARG A 91 8.05 12.12 -9.00
N ALA A 92 7.14 12.28 -8.05
CA ALA A 92 6.95 13.54 -7.33
C ALA A 92 8.19 13.92 -6.52
N PHE A 93 8.81 12.95 -5.84
CA PHE A 93 10.06 13.13 -5.13
C PHE A 93 11.17 13.55 -6.10
N ALA A 94 11.39 12.80 -7.18
CA ALA A 94 12.41 13.13 -8.17
C ALA A 94 12.21 14.50 -8.82
N LYS A 95 10.95 14.92 -9.03
CA LYS A 95 10.64 16.27 -9.51
C LYS A 95 10.99 17.35 -8.47
N ALA A 96 10.80 17.06 -7.19
CA ALA A 96 11.04 18.01 -6.10
C ALA A 96 12.52 18.11 -5.70
N THR A 97 13.26 16.99 -5.72
CA THR A 97 14.65 16.91 -5.24
C THR A 97 15.68 16.77 -6.35
N GLY A 98 15.26 16.45 -7.57
CA GLY A 98 16.15 16.12 -8.69
C GLY A 98 16.73 14.71 -8.64
N GLU A 99 16.50 13.96 -7.56
CA GLU A 99 17.05 12.61 -7.36
C GLU A 99 15.96 11.54 -7.35
N TRP A 100 16.21 10.44 -8.04
CA TRP A 100 15.31 9.28 -7.98
C TRP A 100 15.46 8.57 -6.62
N PRO A 101 14.36 8.28 -5.89
CA PRO A 101 14.46 7.71 -4.54
C PRO A 101 14.71 6.20 -4.51
N GLY A 102 14.59 5.51 -5.65
CA GLY A 102 15.01 4.12 -5.78
C GLY A 102 16.51 4.06 -6.02
N LYS A 103 17.26 3.45 -5.10
CA LYS A 103 18.62 3.00 -5.44
C LYS A 103 18.57 1.91 -6.50
#